data_AF-A0A2S8BRD4-F1
#
_entry.id   AF-A0A2S8BRD4-F1
#
_cell.length_a   1.000
_cell.length_b   1.000
_cell.length_c   1.000
_cell.angle_alpha   90.00
_cell.angle_beta   90.00
_cell.angle_gamma   90.00
#
_symmetry.space_group_name_H-M   'P 1'
#
loop_
_entity.id
_entity.type
_entity.pdbx_description
1 polymer ?
#
loop_
_entity_poly.entity_id
_entity_poly.type
_entity_poly.pdbx_seq_one_letter_code
_entity_poly.pdbx_strand_id
1 'polypeptide(L)'
;MAALGRSILDHRRYPALRAYRHLNVVVMAGSRDWLTSPIHAQRIADQLPDSEVVVFDGAGHFLPYERREAVSAHLLNLIAEARRSARSLAGAAG
;
A
#
# COMPACT_ATOMS: atom_id res chain seq x y z
N MET A 1 18.98 -16.69 -12.92
CA MET A 1 18.64 -15.35 -12.36
C MET A 1 18.18 -14.33 -13.40
N ALA A 2 18.79 -14.23 -14.59
CA ALA A 2 18.44 -13.19 -15.57
C ALA A 2 16.99 -13.26 -16.12
N ALA A 3 16.42 -14.47 -16.27
CA ALA A 3 15.05 -14.62 -16.76
C ALA A 3 13.97 -14.22 -15.74
N LEU A 4 14.18 -14.53 -14.45
CA LEU A 4 13.28 -14.13 -13.37
C LEU A 4 13.26 -12.60 -13.21
N GLY A 5 14.43 -11.97 -13.19
CA GLY A 5 14.53 -10.51 -13.12
C GLY A 5 13.82 -9.81 -14.28
N ARG A 6 13.96 -10.33 -15.51
CA ARG A 6 13.22 -9.81 -16.67
C ARG A 6 11.71 -9.97 -16.53
N SER A 7 11.23 -11.12 -16.09
CA SER A 7 9.80 -11.36 -15.90
C SER A 7 9.19 -10.43 -14.84
N ILE A 8 9.90 -10.18 -13.74
CA ILE A 8 9.48 -9.23 -12.69
C ILE A 8 9.42 -7.80 -13.24
N LEU A 9 10.41 -7.38 -14.03
CA LEU A 9 10.47 -6.02 -14.59
C LEU A 9 9.51 -5.79 -15.77
N ASP A 10 9.19 -6.84 -16.54
CA ASP A 10 8.21 -6.79 -17.63
C ASP A 10 6.77 -6.62 -17.09
N HIS A 11 6.60 -6.86 -15.79
CA HIS A 11 5.31 -6.77 -15.14
C HIS A 11 4.87 -5.33 -14.87
N ARG A 12 4.35 -4.67 -15.90
CA ARG A 12 3.80 -3.31 -15.82
C ARG A 12 2.37 -3.31 -15.24
N ARG A 13 2.25 -3.58 -13.93
CA ARG A 13 0.94 -3.75 -13.25
C ARG A 13 0.35 -2.49 -12.61
N TYR A 14 0.94 -1.31 -12.84
CA TYR A 14 0.33 -0.05 -12.38
C TYR A 14 -1.12 0.14 -12.86
N PRO A 15 -1.47 -0.08 -14.14
CA PRO A 15 -2.87 0.05 -14.59
C PRO A 15 -3.84 -0.91 -13.89
N ALA A 16 -3.38 -2.10 -13.46
CA ALA A 16 -4.21 -3.06 -12.75
C ALA A 16 -4.66 -2.55 -11.37
N LEU A 17 -3.92 -1.60 -10.78
CA LEU A 17 -4.27 -1.01 -9.49
C LEU A 17 -5.59 -0.23 -9.54
N ARG A 18 -6.02 0.21 -10.73
CA ARG A 18 -7.30 0.94 -10.90
C ARG A 18 -8.51 0.15 -10.39
N ALA A 19 -8.44 -1.18 -10.40
CA ALA A 19 -9.48 -2.04 -9.85
C ALA A 19 -9.71 -1.81 -8.35
N TYR A 20 -8.73 -1.30 -7.61
CA TYR A 20 -8.80 -1.06 -6.16
C TYR A 20 -9.18 0.36 -5.78
N ARG A 21 -9.51 1.25 -6.73
CA ARG A 21 -9.85 2.66 -6.45
C ARG A 21 -11.04 2.87 -5.51
N HIS A 22 -11.88 1.86 -5.34
CA HIS A 22 -13.05 1.91 -4.46
C HIS A 22 -12.76 1.40 -3.03
N LEU A 23 -11.51 1.00 -2.76
CA LEU A 23 -11.06 0.55 -1.44
C LEU A 23 -10.28 1.65 -0.74
N ASN A 24 -10.30 1.64 0.59
CA ASN A 24 -9.31 2.40 1.33
C ASN A 24 -7.94 1.70 1.21
N VAL A 25 -6.90 2.46 0.86
CA VAL A 25 -5.56 1.94 0.59
C VAL A 25 -4.52 2.83 1.29
N VAL A 26 -3.58 2.17 1.99
CA VAL A 26 -2.40 2.82 2.57
C VAL A 26 -1.16 2.21 1.94
N VAL A 27 -0.27 3.04 1.40
CA VAL A 27 1.00 2.66 0.78
C VAL A 27 2.14 3.13 1.67
N MET A 28 2.88 2.18 2.23
CA MET A 28 3.98 2.46 3.15
C MET A 28 5.33 2.20 2.48
N ALA A 29 6.28 3.12 2.62
CA ALA A 29 7.66 2.97 2.12
C ALA A 29 8.69 3.52 3.11
N GLY A 30 9.91 3.00 3.08
CA GLY A 30 11.05 3.54 3.82
C GLY A 30 11.83 4.56 2.97
N SER A 31 12.29 5.66 3.57
CA SER A 31 13.07 6.67 2.82
C SER A 31 14.43 6.16 2.30
N ARG A 32 14.93 5.06 2.87
CA ARG A 32 16.19 4.39 2.49
C ARG A 32 15.97 3.06 1.76
N ASP A 33 14.75 2.75 1.33
CA ASP A 33 14.48 1.55 0.55
C ASP A 33 15.02 1.69 -0.89
N TRP A 34 15.94 0.81 -1.29
CA TRP A 34 16.49 0.76 -2.65
C TRP A 34 15.74 -0.18 -3.58
N LEU A 35 15.00 -1.15 -3.05
CA LEU A 35 14.26 -2.13 -3.83
C LEU A 35 12.89 -1.60 -4.25
N THR A 36 12.17 -1.00 -3.30
CA THR A 36 10.86 -0.37 -3.51
C THR A 36 10.84 1.04 -2.95
N SER A 37 11.75 1.87 -3.45
CA SER A 37 11.90 3.28 -3.04
C SER A 37 10.58 4.07 -3.03
N PRO A 38 10.51 5.21 -2.30
CA PRO A 38 9.30 6.04 -2.22
C PRO A 38 8.72 6.48 -3.57
N ILE A 39 9.53 6.53 -4.64
CA ILE A 39 9.05 6.80 -6.01
C ILE A 39 8.03 5.74 -6.46
N HIS A 40 8.22 4.47 -6.08
CA HIS A 40 7.27 3.42 -6.40
C HIS A 40 5.97 3.55 -5.59
N ALA A 41 6.05 3.99 -4.33
CA ALA A 41 4.88 4.29 -3.52
C ALA A 41 4.06 5.43 -4.13
N GLN A 42 4.73 6.50 -4.58
CA GLN A 42 4.06 7.60 -5.28
C GLN A 42 3.41 7.13 -6.58
N ARG A 43 4.08 6.31 -7.39
CA ARG A 43 3.49 5.75 -8.62
C ARG A 43 2.27 4.86 -8.37
N ILE A 44 2.20 4.19 -7.22
CA ILE A 44 0.99 3.44 -6.80
C ILE A 44 -0.13 4.44 -6.50
N ALA A 45 0.16 5.50 -5.74
CA ALA A 45 -0.81 6.52 -5.39
C ALA A 45 -1.34 7.29 -6.61
N ASP A 46 -0.52 7.52 -7.64
CA ASP A 46 -0.96 8.12 -8.90
C ASP A 46 -2.06 7.27 -9.60
N GLN A 47 -2.12 5.96 -9.33
CA GLN A 47 -3.19 5.09 -9.82
C GLN A 47 -4.38 4.98 -8.86
N LEU A 48 -4.17 5.32 -7.59
CA LEU A 48 -5.09 5.23 -6.46
C LEU A 48 -5.17 6.59 -5.74
N PRO A 49 -5.84 7.60 -6.32
CA PRO A 49 -5.77 8.98 -5.85
C PRO A 49 -6.28 9.17 -4.41
N ASP A 50 -7.14 8.28 -3.93
CA ASP A 50 -7.68 8.30 -2.56
C ASP A 50 -6.81 7.52 -1.55
N SER A 51 -5.65 7.02 -1.98
CA SER A 51 -4.72 6.31 -1.09
C SER A 51 -3.87 7.25 -0.24
N GLU A 52 -3.57 6.80 0.98
CA GLU A 52 -2.60 7.47 1.85
C GLU A 52 -1.19 6.95 1.55
N VAL A 53 -0.22 7.85 1.37
CA VAL A 53 1.20 7.48 1.25
C VAL A 53 1.94 7.87 2.52
N VAL A 54 2.57 6.88 3.15
CA VAL A 54 3.34 7.05 4.38
C VAL A 54 4.79 6.70 4.11
N VAL A 55 5.68 7.68 4.24
CA VAL A 55 7.12 7.48 4.10
C VAL A 55 7.78 7.54 5.46
N PHE A 56 8.36 6.42 5.89
CA PHE A 56 9.07 6.31 7.15
C PHE A 56 10.52 6.77 6.98
N ASP A 57 10.85 7.93 7.58
CA ASP A 57 12.22 8.43 7.50
C ASP A 57 13.21 7.48 8.18
N GLY A 58 14.37 7.30 7.53
CA GLY A 58 15.45 6.45 7.99
C GLY A 58 15.21 4.94 7.86
N ALA A 59 14.02 4.49 7.44
CA ALA A 59 13.70 3.07 7.29
C ALA A 59 14.08 2.56 5.88
N GLY A 60 14.52 1.31 5.82
CA GLY A 60 14.78 0.57 4.60
C GLY A 60 13.56 -0.22 4.12
N HIS A 61 13.82 -1.36 3.49
CA HIS A 61 12.81 -2.18 2.83
C HIS A 61 11.92 -2.98 3.80
N PHE A 62 12.43 -3.33 4.98
CA PHE A 62 11.79 -4.29 5.87
C PHE A 62 10.95 -3.59 6.95
N LEU A 63 10.02 -2.73 6.52
CA LEU A 63 9.17 -1.92 7.42
C LEU A 63 8.51 -2.70 8.57
N PRO A 64 7.98 -3.93 8.39
CA PRO A 64 7.41 -4.69 9.51
C PRO A 64 8.41 -4.96 10.66
N TYR A 65 9.71 -4.97 10.36
CA TYR A 65 10.78 -5.13 11.34
C TYR A 65 11.35 -3.79 11.80
N GLU A 66 11.46 -2.81 10.90
CA GLU A 66 12.12 -1.52 11.16
C GLU A 66 11.21 -0.48 11.83
N ARG A 67 9.89 -0.57 11.60
CA ARG A 67 8.87 0.38 12.10
C ARG A 67 7.62 -0.36 12.59
N ARG A 68 7.83 -1.46 13.32
CA ARG A 68 6.81 -2.44 13.74
C ARG A 68 5.54 -1.80 14.30
N GLU A 69 5.68 -0.90 15.26
CA GLU A 69 4.56 -0.27 15.97
C GLU A 69 3.74 0.59 15.01
N ALA A 70 4.40 1.42 14.20
CA ALA A 70 3.73 2.28 13.23
C ALA A 70 3.03 1.47 12.12
N VAL A 71 3.70 0.46 11.58
CA VAL A 71 3.09 -0.45 10.59
C VAL A 71 1.86 -1.15 11.17
N SER A 72 1.96 -1.64 12.41
CA SER A 72 0.83 -2.29 13.09
C SER A 72 -0.33 -1.33 13.31
N ALA A 73 -0.06 -0.07 13.66
CA ALA A 73 -1.07 0.96 13.82
C ALA A 73 -1.84 1.22 12.50
N HIS A 74 -1.13 1.40 11.38
CA HIS A 74 -1.79 1.58 10.07
C HIS A 74 -2.67 0.38 9.69
N LEU A 75 -2.18 -0.86 9.91
CA LEU A 75 -2.95 -2.07 9.64
C LEU A 75 -4.22 -2.16 10.51
N LEU A 76 -4.10 -1.89 11.81
CA LEU A 76 -5.24 -1.91 12.73
C LEU A 76 -6.29 -0.85 12.36
N ASN A 77 -5.86 0.34 11.99
CA ASN A 77 -6.75 1.42 11.54
C ASN A 77 -7.49 1.03 10.25
N LEU A 78 -6.77 0.51 9.25
CA LEU A 78 -7.35 0.07 8.00
C LEU A 78 -8.41 -1.03 8.20
N ILE A 79 -8.13 -2.01 9.07
CA ILE A 79 -9.07 -3.08 9.42
C ILE A 79 -10.31 -2.52 10.14
N ALA A 80 -10.11 -1.59 11.07
CA ALA A 80 -11.22 -0.97 11.80
C ALA A 80 -12.16 -0.19 10.86
N GLU A 81 -11.62 0.51 9.87
CA GLU A 81 -12.36 1.24 8.85
C GLU A 81 -13.10 0.33 7.89
N ALA A 82 -12.46 -0.72 7.40
CA ALA A 82 -13.11 -1.72 6.56
C ALA A 82 -14.31 -2.35 7.28
N ARG A 83 -14.16 -2.67 8.58
CA ARG A 83 -15.24 -3.18 9.43
C ARG A 83 -16.39 -2.18 9.61
N ARG A 84 -16.09 -0.88 9.76
CA ARG A 84 -17.13 0.16 9.83
C ARG A 84 -17.90 0.27 8.52
N SER A 85 -17.18 0.29 7.39
CA SER A 85 -17.77 0.39 6.05
C SER A 85 -18.69 -0.81 5.74
N ALA A 86 -18.24 -2.03 6.06
CA ALA A 86 -19.05 -3.24 5.89
C ALA A 86 -20.35 -3.22 6.71
N ARG A 87 -20.31 -2.74 7.96
CA ARG A 87 -21.52 -2.58 8.78
C ARG A 87 -22.47 -1.51 8.23
N SER A 88 -21.93 -0.40 7.72
CA SER A 88 -22.76 0.65 7.12
C SER A 88 -23.51 0.15 5.89
N LEU A 89 -22.85 -0.66 5.04
CA LEU A 89 -23.50 -1.27 3.88
C LEU A 89 -24.60 -2.26 4.28
N ALA A 90 -24.35 -3.08 5.31
CA ALA A 90 -25.36 -4.00 5.83
C ALA A 90 -26.58 -3.29 6.45
N GLY A 91 -26.36 -2.16 7.14
CA GLY A 91 -27.44 -1.37 7.73
C GLY A 91 -28.24 -0.54 6.72
N ALA A 92 -27.69 -0.23 5.54
CA ALA A 92 -28.40 0.48 4.47
C ALA A 92 -29.28 -0.45 3.60
N ALA A 93 -29.11 -1.77 3.73
CA ALA A 93 -29.82 -2.78 2.95
C ALA A 93 -31.02 -3.42 3.68
N GLY A 94 -31.31 -2.99 4.92
CA GLY A 94 -32.46 -3.42 5.72
C GLY A 94 -33.39 -2.25 6.04
#